data_AF-A0A976P4L6-F1
#
_entry.id   AF-A0A976P4L6-F1
#
_cell.length_a   1.000
_cell.length_b   1.000
_cell.length_c   1.000
_cell.angle_alpha   90.00
_cell.angle_beta   90.00
_cell.angle_gamma   90.00
#
_symmetry.space_group_name_H-M   'P 1'
#
loop_
_entity.id
_entity.type
_entity.pdbx_description
1 polymer ?
#
loop_
_entity_poly.entity_id
_entity_poly.type
_entity_poly.pdbx_seq_one_letter_code
_entity_poly.pdbx_strand_id
1 'polypeptide(L)'
;MKSWIESLPDGWTIYVWMVVGVAILIAVVIGLRWAARNAQFDEDIKYVVFDENDKERMDPEEYTKYKQVMEQQEASRKEYLKHKAEERAAKHANR
;
A
#
# COMPACT_ATOMS: atom_id res chain seq x y z
N MET A 1 -39.22 -5.62 -16.06
CA MET A 1 -37.74 -5.72 -16.12
C MET A 1 -37.26 -7.00 -16.80
N LYS A 2 -37.98 -8.13 -16.73
CA LYS A 2 -37.63 -9.39 -17.46
C LYS A 2 -37.62 -9.24 -18.99
N SER A 3 -38.51 -8.42 -19.55
CA SER A 3 -38.69 -8.29 -21.00
C SER A 3 -37.49 -7.74 -21.78
N TRP A 4 -36.62 -6.93 -21.15
CA TRP A 4 -35.50 -6.32 -21.84
C TRP A 4 -34.29 -7.25 -21.90
N ILE A 5 -34.00 -7.97 -20.81
CA ILE A 5 -32.90 -8.94 -20.76
C ILE A 5 -33.17 -10.12 -21.69
N GLU A 6 -34.43 -10.57 -21.79
CA GLU A 6 -34.88 -11.63 -22.70
C GLU A 6 -34.87 -11.20 -24.18
N SER A 7 -34.80 -9.88 -24.47
CA SER A 7 -34.70 -9.35 -25.84
C SER A 7 -33.26 -9.25 -26.35
N LEU A 8 -32.27 -9.51 -25.50
CA LEU A 8 -30.86 -9.44 -25.87
C LEU A 8 -30.47 -10.66 -26.73
N PRO A 9 -29.62 -10.46 -27.76
CA PRO A 9 -29.11 -11.57 -28.55
C PRO A 9 -28.45 -12.64 -27.68
N ASP A 10 -28.62 -13.90 -28.06
CA ASP A 10 -27.98 -15.02 -27.39
C ASP A 10 -26.45 -14.81 -27.37
N GLY A 11 -25.85 -14.98 -26.18
CA GLY A 11 -24.43 -14.71 -25.97
C GLY A 11 -24.07 -13.32 -25.46
N TRP A 12 -25.04 -12.42 -25.18
CA TRP A 12 -24.74 -11.08 -24.63
C TRP A 12 -23.92 -11.11 -23.33
N THR A 13 -24.05 -12.18 -22.55
CA THR A 13 -23.36 -12.38 -21.27
C THR A 13 -21.83 -12.35 -21.41
N ILE A 14 -21.26 -12.78 -22.56
CA ILE A 14 -19.80 -12.75 -22.74
C ILE A 14 -19.25 -11.32 -22.73
N TYR A 15 -20.00 -10.37 -23.29
CA TYR A 15 -19.60 -8.97 -23.31
C TYR A 15 -19.58 -8.37 -21.91
N VAL A 16 -20.52 -8.76 -21.05
CA VAL A 16 -20.51 -8.37 -19.63
C VAL A 16 -19.27 -8.91 -18.93
N TRP A 17 -18.94 -10.19 -19.13
CA TRP A 17 -17.75 -10.79 -18.54
C TRP A 17 -16.46 -10.11 -19.02
N MET A 18 -16.37 -9.70 -20.28
CA MET A 18 -15.24 -8.93 -20.79
C MET A 18 -15.11 -7.57 -20.09
N VAL A 19 -16.22 -6.83 -19.94
CA VAL A 19 -16.21 -5.55 -19.23
C VAL A 19 -15.80 -5.72 -17.77
N VAL A 20 -16.34 -6.74 -17.10
CA VAL A 20 -15.97 -7.07 -15.72
C VAL A 20 -14.48 -7.41 -15.62
N GLY A 21 -13.95 -8.22 -16.54
CA GLY A 21 -12.51 -8.55 -16.58
C GLY A 21 -11.63 -7.30 -16.71
N VAL A 22 -11.97 -6.39 -17.63
CA VAL A 22 -11.25 -5.12 -17.79
C VAL A 22 -11.37 -4.25 -16.53
N ALA A 23 -12.56 -4.16 -15.92
CA ALA A 23 -12.77 -3.39 -14.70
C ALA A 23 -11.91 -3.90 -13.53
N ILE A 24 -11.77 -5.23 -13.40
CA ILE A 24 -10.89 -5.85 -12.38
C ILE A 24 -9.43 -5.44 -12.62
N LEU A 25 -8.94 -5.50 -13.86
CA LEU A 25 -7.57 -5.09 -14.19
C LEU A 25 -7.33 -3.62 -13.84
N ILE A 26 -8.28 -2.74 -14.15
CA ILE A 26 -8.20 -1.31 -13.79
C ILE A 26 -8.14 -1.14 -12.27
N ALA A 27 -9.02 -1.84 -11.53
CA ALA A 27 -9.04 -1.80 -10.07
C ALA A 27 -7.70 -2.26 -9.46
N VAL A 28 -7.10 -3.32 -10.01
CA VAL A 28 -5.78 -3.80 -9.58
C VAL A 28 -4.70 -2.74 -9.82
N VAL A 29 -4.67 -2.10 -10.99
CA VAL A 29 -3.67 -1.05 -11.29
C VAL A 29 -3.83 0.14 -10.35
N ILE A 30 -5.06 0.56 -10.06
CA ILE A 30 -5.35 1.63 -9.10
C ILE A 30 -4.89 1.22 -7.70
N GLY A 31 -5.20 -0.01 -7.28
CA GLY A 31 -4.79 -0.57 -5.99
C GLY A 31 -3.27 -0.61 -5.83
N LEU A 32 -2.55 -1.10 -6.84
CA LEU A 32 -1.09 -1.13 -6.86
C LEU A 32 -0.49 0.28 -6.81
N ARG A 33 -1.03 1.22 -7.59
CA ARG A 33 -0.57 2.62 -7.58
C ARG A 33 -0.80 3.29 -6.23
N TRP A 34 -1.93 3.00 -5.58
CA TRP A 34 -2.23 3.50 -4.24
C TRP A 34 -1.29 2.88 -3.21
N ALA A 35 -1.13 1.56 -3.21
CA ALA A 35 -0.24 0.85 -2.30
C ALA A 35 1.22 1.31 -2.43
N ALA A 36 1.71 1.53 -3.66
CA ALA A 36 3.04 2.09 -3.92
C ALA A 36 3.22 3.51 -3.36
N ARG A 37 2.17 4.34 -3.38
CA ARG A 37 2.22 5.71 -2.83
C ARG A 37 2.08 5.77 -1.31
N ASN A 38 1.53 4.74 -0.68
CA ASN A 38 1.28 4.68 0.75
C ASN A 38 2.24 3.71 1.47
N ALA A 39 3.37 3.39 0.85
CA ALA A 39 4.43 2.54 1.41
C ALA A 39 3.94 1.16 1.91
N GLN A 40 2.92 0.57 1.28
CA GLN A 40 2.38 -0.74 1.69
C GLN A 40 3.21 -1.92 1.17
N PHE A 41 3.98 -1.69 0.10
CA PHE A 41 5.00 -2.62 -0.40
C PHE A 41 6.38 -2.12 0.00
N ASP A 42 6.58 -1.90 1.30
CA ASP A 42 7.91 -1.60 1.79
C ASP A 42 8.74 -2.90 1.76
N GLU A 43 9.87 -2.86 1.06
CA GLU A 43 10.81 -3.99 0.95
C GLU A 43 11.37 -4.38 2.33
N ASP A 44 11.09 -3.54 3.33
CA ASP A 44 11.51 -3.63 4.71
C ASP A 44 10.68 -4.55 5.60
N ILE A 45 9.59 -5.15 5.11
CA ILE A 45 8.83 -6.14 5.89
C ILE A 45 9.72 -7.28 6.39
N LYS A 46 10.76 -7.63 5.62
CA LYS A 46 11.74 -8.64 6.06
C LYS A 46 12.56 -8.12 7.25
N TYR A 47 12.94 -6.85 7.26
CA TYR A 47 13.75 -6.22 8.30
C TYR A 47 12.96 -5.85 9.57
N VAL A 48 11.65 -5.69 9.48
CA VAL A 48 10.79 -5.48 10.67
C VAL A 48 10.67 -6.76 11.52
N VAL A 49 10.86 -7.94 10.93
CA VAL A 49 10.79 -9.23 11.64
C VAL A 49 12.11 -9.59 12.32
N PHE A 50 13.24 -9.07 11.85
CA PHE A 50 14.56 -9.36 12.42
C PHE A 50 14.86 -8.47 13.62
N ASP A 51 15.29 -9.09 14.72
CA ASP A 51 15.69 -8.39 15.94
C ASP A 51 17.22 -8.32 16.08
N GLU A 52 17.72 -7.60 17.09
CA GLU A 52 19.17 -7.51 17.32
C GLU A 52 19.82 -8.85 17.70
N ASN A 53 19.03 -9.86 18.07
CA ASN A 53 19.52 -11.20 18.42
C ASN A 53 19.74 -12.08 17.19
N ASP A 54 19.12 -11.75 16.04
CA ASP A 54 19.34 -12.43 14.77
C ASP A 54 20.62 -11.98 14.03
N LYS A 55 21.45 -11.13 14.65
CA LYS A 55 22.74 -10.64 14.12
C LYS A 55 23.66 -11.74 13.60
N GLU A 56 23.76 -12.87 14.29
CA GLU A 56 24.63 -13.98 13.90
C GLU A 56 24.05 -14.83 12.76
N ARG A 57 22.78 -14.62 12.42
CA ARG A 57 22.06 -15.32 11.34
C ARG A 57 21.95 -14.47 10.07
N MET A 58 22.37 -13.21 10.12
CA MET A 58 22.45 -12.30 8.98
C MET A 58 23.84 -12.29 8.38
N ASP A 59 23.88 -12.19 7.06
CA ASP A 59 25.10 -11.81 6.36
C ASP A 59 25.51 -10.37 6.76
N PRO A 60 26.81 -10.05 6.92
CA PRO A 60 27.27 -8.70 7.27
C PRO A 60 26.75 -7.59 6.33
N GLU A 61 26.53 -7.91 5.06
CA GLU A 61 25.95 -6.98 4.08
C GLU A 61 24.46 -6.72 4.35
N GLU A 62 23.70 -7.75 4.75
CA GLU A 62 22.29 -7.61 5.13
C GLU A 62 22.09 -6.84 6.44
N TYR A 63 22.99 -7.02 7.42
CA TYR A 63 22.95 -6.25 8.67
C TYR A 63 23.18 -4.74 8.44
N THR A 64 24.05 -4.41 7.49
CA THR A 64 24.30 -3.01 7.10
C THR A 64 23.05 -2.40 6.46
N LYS A 65 22.37 -3.15 5.58
CA LYS A 65 21.11 -2.72 4.95
C LYS A 65 19.99 -2.58 5.97
N TYR A 66 19.88 -3.51 6.94
CA TYR A 66 18.95 -3.42 8.08
C TYR A 66 19.12 -2.11 8.85
N LYS A 67 20.35 -1.74 9.19
CA LYS A 67 20.61 -0.50 9.95
C LYS A 67 20.20 0.76 9.16
N GLN A 68 20.50 0.80 7.86
CA GLN A 68 20.10 1.91 6.99
C GLN A 68 18.58 2.05 6.90
N VAL A 69 17.88 0.93 6.78
CA VAL A 69 16.41 0.84 6.76
C VAL A 69 15.81 1.38 8.06
N MET A 70 16.32 0.94 9.22
CA MET A 70 15.84 1.40 10.52
C MET A 70 16.04 2.91 10.72
N GLU A 71 17.19 3.45 10.29
CA GLU A 71 17.44 4.89 10.34
C GLU A 71 16.46 5.69 9.45
N GLN A 72 16.12 5.19 8.26
CA GLN A 72 15.15 5.81 7.36
C GLN A 72 13.71 5.76 7.93
N GLN A 73 13.33 4.65 8.54
CA GLN A 73 12.02 4.52 9.19
C GLN A 73 11.89 5.43 10.40
N GLU A 74 12.93 5.54 11.24
CA GLU A 74 12.93 6.48 12.36
C GLU A 74 12.83 7.93 11.90
N ALA A 75 13.55 8.31 10.84
CA ALA A 75 13.49 9.65 10.26
C ALA A 75 12.07 9.97 9.75
N SER A 76 11.50 9.07 8.95
CA SER A 76 10.14 9.20 8.42
C SER A 76 9.10 9.32 9.54
N ARG A 77 9.26 8.54 10.61
CA ARG A 77 8.39 8.60 11.80
C ARG A 77 8.50 9.94 12.51
N LYS A 78 9.71 10.49 12.68
CA LYS A 78 9.94 11.80 13.32
C LYS A 78 9.25 12.92 12.52
N GLU A 79 9.39 12.91 11.19
CA GLU A 79 8.74 13.91 10.32
C GLU A 79 7.21 13.83 10.40
N TYR A 80 6.65 12.62 10.32
CA TYR A 80 5.21 12.41 10.46
C TYR A 80 4.68 12.89 11.82
N LEU A 81 5.37 12.57 12.91
CA LEU A 81 4.99 12.99 14.27
C LEU A 81 5.08 14.51 14.43
N LYS A 82 6.10 15.15 13.83
CA LYS A 82 6.25 16.60 13.83
C LYS A 82 5.09 17.28 13.11
N HIS A 83 4.77 16.83 11.90
CA HIS A 83 3.64 17.35 11.13
C HIS A 83 2.31 17.19 11.87
N LYS A 84 2.10 16.03 12.50
CA LYS A 84 0.89 15.76 13.30
C LYS A 84 0.81 16.63 14.56
N ALA A 85 1.94 16.95 15.18
CA ALA A 85 2.00 17.86 16.32
C ALA A 85 1.67 19.30 15.91
N GLU A 86 2.19 19.75 14.76
CA GLU A 86 1.90 21.07 14.19
C GLU A 86 0.41 21.21 13.80
N GLU A 87 -0.18 20.21 13.15
CA GLU A 87 -1.62 20.19 12.84
C GLU A 87 -2.50 20.26 14.10
N ARG A 88 -2.11 19.54 15.16
CA ARG A 88 -2.82 19.60 16.45
C ARG A 88 -2.71 20.98 17.07
N ALA A 89 -1.52 21.56 17.10
CA ALA A 89 -1.30 22.92 17.61
C ALA A 89 -2.14 23.94 16.84
N ALA A 90 -2.17 23.86 15.50
CA ALA A 90 -3.00 24.73 14.66
C ALA A 90 -4.51 24.57 14.92
N LYS A 91 -4.99 23.34 15.11
CA LYS A 91 -6.40 23.08 15.48
C LYS A 91 -6.76 23.61 16.88
N HIS A 92 -5.83 23.59 17.83
CA HIS A 92 -6.03 24.13 19.16
C HIS A 92 -5.93 25.66 19.20
N ALA A 93 -5.17 26.29 18.31
CA ALA A 93 -5.06 27.74 18.20
C ALA A 93 -6.26 28.42 17.51
N ASN A 94 -7.00 27.67 16.69
CA ASN A 94 -8.19 28.15 15.96
C ASN A 94 -9.53 27.83 16.67
N ARG A 95 -9.49 27.39 17.93
CA ARG A 95 -10.65 27.12 18.79
C ARG A 95 -10.72 28.13 19.92
#